data_AF-A0A7X8HWL7-F1
#
_entry.id   AF-A0A7X8HWL7-F1
#
_cell.length_a   1.000
_cell.length_b   1.000
_cell.length_c   1.000
_cell.angle_alpha   90.00
_cell.angle_beta   90.00
_cell.angle_gamma   90.00
#
_symmetry.space_group_name_H-M   'P 1'
#
loop_
_entity.id
_entity.type
_entity.pdbx_description
1 polymer ?
#
loop_
_entity_poly.entity_id
_entity_poly.type
_entity_poly.pdbx_seq_one_letter_code
_entity_poly.pdbx_strand_id
1 'polypeptide(L)'
;MQLVTEYAKRRNTIKLSLNTKKKKMIQTVYRSPENKLVKRLSFTGDTVEEIALIYLRQLNKYSSLGYEIKKKKNGKVLTPSFKK
;
A
#
# COMPACT_ATOMS: atom_id res chain seq x y z
N MET A 1 13.53 3.41 3.48
CA MET A 1 12.83 2.13 3.69
C MET A 1 11.78 1.98 2.60
N GLN A 2 11.53 0.77 2.10
CA GLN A 2 10.45 0.53 1.11
C GLN A 2 9.60 -0.65 1.56
N LEU A 3 8.30 -0.42 1.71
CA LEU A 3 7.31 -1.45 2.04
C LEU A 3 6.43 -1.69 0.83
N VAL A 4 6.16 -2.96 0.53
CA VAL A 4 5.24 -3.33 -0.54
C VAL A 4 4.26 -4.36 0.00
N THR A 5 2.97 -4.06 -0.12
CA THR A 5 1.88 -5.00 0.17
C THR A 5 1.05 -5.22 -1.08
N GLU A 6 0.81 -6.49 -1.40
CA GLU A 6 -0.03 -6.89 -2.51
C GLU A 6 -1.27 -7.61 -2.00
N TYR A 7 -2.42 -7.14 -2.46
CA TYR A 7 -3.75 -7.64 -2.17
C TYR A 7 -4.37 -8.21 -3.44
N ALA A 8 -5.14 -9.27 -3.32
CA ALA A 8 -5.92 -9.80 -4.44
C ALA A 8 -7.36 -10.09 -4.00
N LYS A 9 -8.30 -9.86 -4.91
CA LYS A 9 -9.69 -10.27 -4.77
C LYS A 9 -10.27 -10.57 -6.14
N ARG A 10 -10.69 -11.81 -6.37
CA ARG A 10 -11.23 -12.27 -7.66
C ARG A 10 -10.28 -11.92 -8.83
N ARG A 11 -10.69 -10.98 -9.70
CA ARG A 11 -9.95 -10.50 -10.87
C ARG A 11 -9.20 -9.19 -10.64
N ASN A 12 -9.10 -8.70 -9.40
CA ASN A 12 -8.43 -7.44 -9.09
C ASN A 12 -7.24 -7.68 -8.16
N THR A 13 -6.11 -7.07 -8.50
CA THR A 13 -4.90 -7.08 -7.69
C THR A 13 -4.52 -5.64 -7.35
N ILE A 14 -4.32 -5.34 -6.08
CA ILE A 14 -3.90 -4.04 -5.59
C ILE A 14 -2.50 -4.15 -5.03
N LYS A 15 -1.60 -3.30 -5.50
CA LYS A 15 -0.24 -3.18 -4.99
C LYS A 15 -0.05 -1.83 -4.34
N LEU A 16 0.22 -1.84 -3.04
CA LEU A 16 0.57 -0.66 -2.26
C LEU A 16 2.08 -0.65 -2.04
N SER A 17 2.72 0.46 -2.37
CA SER A 17 4.17 0.66 -2.21
C SER A 17 4.43 1.94 -1.42
N LEU A 18 4.99 1.84 -0.23
CA LEU A 18 5.43 2.97 0.57
C LEU A 18 6.94 3.13 0.44
N ASN A 19 7.40 4.33 0.09
CA ASN A 19 8.80 4.71 0.06
C ASN A 19 9.02 5.88 1.02
N THR A 20 9.66 5.60 2.16
CA THR A 20 9.88 6.61 3.19
C THR A 20 11.00 7.58 2.84
N LYS A 21 12.00 7.16 2.05
CA LYS A 21 13.09 8.05 1.60
C LYS A 21 12.57 9.14 0.68
N LYS A 22 11.63 8.77 -0.19
CA LYS A 22 11.02 9.70 -1.16
C LYS A 22 9.73 10.34 -0.65
N LYS A 23 9.37 10.11 0.63
CA LYS A 23 8.09 10.53 1.22
C LYS A 23 6.91 10.32 0.26
N LYS A 24 6.80 9.09 -0.26
CA LYS A 24 5.87 8.75 -1.33
C LYS A 24 5.18 7.41 -1.09
N MET A 25 3.87 7.36 -1.36
CA MET A 25 3.08 6.14 -1.40
C MET A 25 2.49 5.98 -2.81
N ILE A 26 2.56 4.78 -3.37
CA ILE A 26 1.98 4.46 -4.68
C ILE A 26 1.00 3.33 -4.49
N GLN A 27 -0.21 3.53 -4.98
CA GLN A 27 -1.22 2.50 -5.10
C GLN A 27 -1.40 2.16 -6.57
N THR A 28 -1.30 0.89 -6.91
CA THR A 28 -1.51 0.40 -8.27
C THR A 28 -2.59 -0.67 -8.26
N VAL A 29 -3.53 -0.56 -9.19
CA VAL A 29 -4.65 -1.49 -9.36
C VAL A 29 -4.48 -2.17 -10.71
N TYR A 30 -4.46 -3.49 -10.69
CA TYR A 30 -4.35 -4.35 -11.86
C TYR A 30 -5.60 -5.22 -11.97
N ARG A 31 -5.95 -5.58 -13.20
CA ARG A 31 -6.94 -6.61 -13.51
C ARG A 31 -6.21 -7.90 -13.88
N SER A 32 -6.49 -8.98 -13.15
CA SER A 32 -6.02 -10.34 -13.41
C SER A 32 -7.06 -11.12 -14.23
N PRO A 33 -6.65 -12.09 -15.09
CA PRO A 33 -5.29 -12.62 -15.24
C PRO A 33 -4.36 -11.80 -16.14
N GLU A 34 -4.91 -10.87 -16.94
CA GLU A 34 -4.18 -10.09 -17.96
C GLU A 34 -3.09 -9.15 -17.40
N ASN A 35 -3.03 -8.96 -16.08
CA ASN A 35 -2.19 -7.98 -15.38
C ASN A 35 -2.32 -6.55 -15.95
N LYS A 36 -3.47 -6.23 -16.53
CA LYS A 36 -3.74 -4.93 -17.13
C LYS A 36 -3.81 -3.86 -16.04
N LEU A 37 -2.98 -2.82 -16.16
CA LEU A 37 -3.03 -1.66 -15.27
C LEU A 37 -4.37 -0.95 -15.45
N VAL A 38 -5.17 -0.88 -14.39
CA VAL A 38 -6.46 -0.19 -14.37
C VAL A 38 -6.29 1.23 -13.84
N LYS A 39 -5.55 1.38 -12.74
CA LYS A 39 -5.39 2.66 -12.07
C LYS A 39 -4.08 2.72 -11.31
N ARG A 40 -3.45 3.89 -11.31
CA ARG A 40 -2.31 4.20 -10.46
C ARG A 40 -2.54 5.53 -9.76
N LEU A 41 -2.42 5.51 -8.44
CA LEU A 41 -2.47 6.70 -7.59
C LEU A 41 -1.11 6.88 -6.94
N SER A 42 -0.70 8.13 -6.82
CA SER A 42 0.56 8.54 -6.22
C SER A 42 0.25 9.59 -5.16
N PHE A 43 0.68 9.34 -3.93
CA PHE A 43 0.56 10.25 -2.82
C PHE A 43 1.96 10.66 -2.40
N THR A 44 2.17 11.96 -2.24
CA THR A 44 3.39 12.56 -1.69
C THR A 44 2.98 13.34 -0.46
N GLY A 45 3.81 13.30 0.58
CA GLY A 45 3.59 14.06 1.81
C GLY A 45 4.88 14.75 2.25
N ASP A 46 4.75 15.70 3.16
CA ASP A 46 5.86 16.50 3.66
C ASP A 46 6.60 15.76 4.77
N THR A 47 5.92 14.82 5.45
CA THR A 47 6.47 13.99 6.51
C THR A 47 6.38 12.49 6.19
N VAL A 48 7.17 11.68 6.90
CA VAL A 48 7.10 10.21 6.74
C VAL A 48 5.85 9.67 7.40
N GLU A 49 5.38 10.32 8.45
CA GLU A 49 4.21 10.00 9.24
C GLU A 49 2.94 10.11 8.38
N GLU A 50 2.79 11.19 7.62
CA GLU A 50 1.65 11.39 6.72
C GLU A 50 1.52 10.27 5.68
N ILE A 51 2.60 9.94 4.98
CA ILE A 51 2.56 8.89 3.96
C ILE A 51 2.36 7.50 4.57
N ALA A 52 2.85 7.29 5.80
CA ALA A 52 2.65 6.04 6.53
C ALA A 52 1.20 5.91 6.98
N LEU A 53 0.57 6.98 7.47
CA LEU A 53 -0.85 7.03 7.80
C LEU A 53 -1.72 6.73 6.58
N ILE A 54 -1.42 7.32 5.42
CA ILE A 54 -2.13 7.03 4.17
C ILE A 54 -1.97 5.56 3.80
N TYR A 55 -0.75 5.03 3.87
CA TYR A 55 -0.49 3.62 3.59
C TYR A 55 -1.28 2.69 4.50
N LEU A 56 -1.27 2.92 5.82
CA LEU A 56 -2.03 2.14 6.81
C LEU A 56 -3.54 2.24 6.58
N ARG A 57 -4.08 3.42 6.27
CA ARG A 57 -5.50 3.59 5.91
C ARG A 57 -5.87 2.74 4.69
N GLN A 58 -5.02 2.69 3.67
CA GLN A 58 -5.26 1.84 2.51
C GLN A 58 -5.15 0.34 2.85
N LEU A 59 -4.19 -0.07 3.70
CA LEU A 59 -4.12 -1.46 4.18
C LEU A 59 -5.44 -1.87 4.86
N ASN A 60 -5.93 -1.04 5.79
CA ASN A 60 -7.17 -1.30 6.52
C ASN A 60 -8.38 -1.33 5.58
N LYS A 61 -8.47 -0.39 4.63
CA LYS A 61 -9.52 -0.36 3.62
C LYS A 61 -9.58 -1.65 2.80
N TYR A 62 -8.45 -2.13 2.28
CA TYR A 62 -8.46 -3.34 1.45
C TYR A 62 -8.70 -4.60 2.26
N SER A 63 -8.22 -4.63 3.50
CA SER A 63 -8.55 -5.70 4.45
C SER A 63 -10.05 -5.74 4.76
N SER A 64 -10.68 -4.60 5.04
CA SER A 64 -12.13 -4.52 5.34
C SER A 64 -13.00 -4.83 4.12
N LEU A 65 -12.51 -4.54 2.92
CA LEU A 65 -13.16 -4.92 1.66
C LEU A 65 -12.98 -6.41 1.33
N GLY A 66 -12.34 -7.21 2.18
CA GLY A 66 -12.14 -8.64 1.99
C GLY A 66 -11.17 -8.96 0.86
N TYR A 67 -10.15 -8.12 0.63
CA TYR A 67 -9.02 -8.51 -0.19
C TYR A 67 -8.05 -9.35 0.64
N GLU A 68 -7.52 -10.41 0.05
CA GLU A 68 -6.53 -11.27 0.67
C GLU A 68 -5.13 -10.75 0.42
N ILE A 69 -4.26 -10.81 1.44
CA ILE A 69 -2.87 -10.42 1.32
C ILE A 69 -2.10 -11.54 0.63
N LYS A 70 -1.62 -11.30 -0.60
CA LYS A 70 -0.78 -12.26 -1.32
C LYS A 70 0.70 -12.13 -0.99
N LYS A 71 1.17 -10.92 -0.70
CA LYS A 71 2.60 -10.67 -0.46
C LYS A 71 2.82 -9.45 0.41
N LYS A 72 3.68 -9.61 1.42
CA LYS A 72 4.29 -8.49 2.16
C LYS A 72 5.80 -8.58 1.99
N LYS A 73 6.42 -7.60 1.35
CA LYS A 73 7.89 -7.47 1.32
C LYS A 73 8.28 -6.35 2.28
N ASN A 74 8.80 -6.74 3.44
CA ASN A 74 9.32 -5.83 4.46
C ASN A 74 10.83 -5.65 4.28
N GLY A 75 11.27 -4.41 4.08
CA GLY A 75 12.47 -3.95 4.75
C GLY A 75 12.03 -3.17 5.97
N LYS A 76 11.96 -3.82 7.15
CA LYS A 76 11.53 -3.31 8.49
C LYS A 76 10.18 -2.58 8.58
N VAL A 77 9.33 -2.99 9.50
CA VAL A 77 8.03 -2.36 9.78
C VAL A 77 8.28 -1.03 10.49
N LEU A 78 7.78 0.08 9.94
CA LEU A 78 7.53 1.28 10.74
C LEU A 78 6.16 1.09 11.38
N THR A 79 6.15 0.63 12.61
CA THR A 79 5.00 0.82 13.49
C THR A 79 4.99 2.29 13.87
N PRO A 80 3.98 3.09 13.48
CA PRO A 80 3.81 4.39 14.10
C PRO A 80 3.53 4.16 15.58
N SER A 81 4.50 4.48 16.43
CA SER A 81 4.29 4.57 17.86
C SER A 81 3.50 5.85 18.11
N PHE A 82 2.19 5.72 18.31
CA PHE A 82 1.39 6.80 18.86
C PHE A 82 1.68 6.88 20.36
N LYS A 83 2.55 7.80 20.78
CA LYS A 83 2.60 8.18 22.19
C LYS A 83 1.32 8.97 22.48
N LYS A 84 0.55 8.48 23.45
CA LYS A 84 -0.60 9.15 24.06
C LYS A 84 -0.18 10.46 24.71
#